data_AF-A0ABD0JQV2-F1
#
_entry.id   AF-A0ABD0JQV2-F1
#
_cell.length_a   1.000
_cell.length_b   1.000
_cell.length_c   1.000
_cell.angle_alpha   90.00
_cell.angle_beta   90.00
_cell.angle_gamma   90.00
#
_symmetry.space_group_name_H-M   'P 1'
#
loop_
_entity.id
_entity.type
_entity.pdbx_description
1 polymer ?
#
loop_
_entity_poly.entity_id
_entity_poly.type
_entity_poly.pdbx_seq_one_letter_code
_entity_poly.pdbx_strand_id
1 'polypeptide(L)'
;IAKSLGSLTVCKRTYELYTSGKYKLLSEVVTDRDVVNACLRFADDHRYIVEPACGATLAAIYSGTISALQAKGQLPASLSSVLVIVCGGAIVTLDMLQKWKEQFSL
;
A
#
# COMPACT_ATOMS: atom_id res chain seq x y z
N ILE A 1 -1.48 5.38 -11.37
CA ILE A 1 -1.81 4.06 -12.00
C ILE A 1 -2.87 3.23 -11.24
N ALA A 2 -3.04 3.40 -9.93
CA ALA A 2 -4.02 2.68 -9.11
C ALA A 2 -5.45 3.24 -9.26
N LYS A 3 -6.15 2.90 -10.35
CA LYS A 3 -7.44 3.54 -10.71
C LYS A 3 -8.53 3.41 -9.63
N SER A 4 -8.61 2.30 -8.91
CA SER A 4 -9.62 2.10 -7.85
C SER A 4 -9.36 2.92 -6.57
N LEU A 5 -8.21 3.58 -6.46
CA LEU A 5 -7.91 4.53 -5.38
C LEU A 5 -8.04 6.00 -5.83
N GLY A 6 -8.44 6.26 -7.08
CA GLY A 6 -8.54 7.60 -7.66
C GLY A 6 -9.77 8.40 -7.23
N SER A 7 -10.32 8.17 -6.03
CA SER A 7 -11.47 8.91 -5.53
C SER A 7 -11.07 10.27 -4.97
N LEU A 8 -11.83 11.33 -5.29
CA LEU A 8 -11.61 12.67 -4.73
C LEU A 8 -12.05 12.79 -3.27
N THR A 9 -12.95 11.92 -2.84
CA THR A 9 -13.48 11.90 -1.47
C THR A 9 -13.59 10.47 -0.95
N VAL A 10 -13.45 10.30 0.35
CA VAL A 10 -13.73 9.03 1.04
C VAL A 10 -15.21 8.93 1.37
N CYS A 11 -15.71 7.71 1.58
CA CYS A 11 -17.10 7.55 2.02
C CYS A 11 -17.29 8.15 3.43
N LYS A 12 -18.48 8.69 3.68
CA LYS A 12 -18.85 9.38 4.94
C LYS A 12 -18.49 8.55 6.17
N ARG A 13 -18.78 7.25 6.15
CA ARG A 13 -18.51 6.35 7.27
C ARG A 13 -17.02 6.25 7.60
N THR A 14 -16.16 6.16 6.59
CA THR A 14 -14.70 6.13 6.80
C THR A 14 -14.20 7.43 7.42
N TYR A 15 -14.69 8.58 6.94
CA TYR A 15 -14.33 9.88 7.50
C TYR A 15 -14.78 10.05 8.96
N GLU A 16 -16.00 9.62 9.29
CA GLU A 16 -16.52 9.62 10.66
C GLU A 16 -15.68 8.72 11.57
N LEU A 17 -15.33 7.52 11.12
CA LEU A 17 -14.48 6.61 11.90
C LEU A 17 -13.11 7.21 12.16
N TYR A 18 -12.51 7.85 11.15
CA TYR A 18 -11.23 8.55 11.27
C TYR A 18 -11.29 9.72 12.26
N THR A 19 -12.30 10.58 12.16
CA THR A 19 -12.43 11.78 13.00
C THR A 19 -12.93 11.50 14.41
N SER A 20 -13.63 10.38 14.64
CA SER A 20 -14.17 10.03 15.96
C SER A 20 -13.11 9.75 17.03
N GLY A 21 -11.87 9.43 16.64
CA GLY A 21 -10.82 8.98 17.56
C GLY A 21 -11.08 7.61 18.21
N LYS A 22 -12.17 6.91 17.86
CA LYS A 22 -12.53 5.60 18.43
C LYS A 22 -11.48 4.53 18.13
N TYR A 23 -10.90 4.58 16.95
CA TYR A 23 -9.85 3.67 16.49
C TYR A 23 -8.61 4.46 16.13
N LYS A 24 -7.43 3.87 16.39
CA LYS A 24 -6.16 4.44 15.95
C LYS A 24 -5.99 4.18 14.45
N LEU A 25 -6.48 5.13 13.64
CA LEU A 25 -6.38 5.10 12.19
C LEU A 25 -5.27 6.06 11.74
N LEU A 26 -4.24 5.51 11.09
CA LEU A 26 -3.13 6.27 10.54
C LEU A 26 -3.31 6.34 9.01
N SER A 27 -3.45 7.56 8.48
CA SER A 27 -3.63 7.79 7.05
C SER A 27 -2.29 8.14 6.43
N GLU A 28 -1.70 7.20 5.69
CA GLU A 28 -0.42 7.38 5.01
C GLU A 28 -0.61 7.38 3.48
N VAL A 29 0.25 8.13 2.80
CA VAL A 29 0.28 8.21 1.34
C VAL A 29 1.62 7.63 0.86
N VAL A 30 1.56 6.83 -0.20
CA VAL A 30 2.73 6.23 -0.85
C VAL A 30 2.82 6.70 -2.29
N THR A 31 4.03 6.70 -2.86
CA THR A 31 4.22 7.11 -4.25
C THR A 31 3.90 5.97 -5.22
N ASP A 32 3.44 6.30 -6.44
CA ASP A 32 3.21 5.29 -7.48
C ASP A 32 4.49 4.45 -7.75
N ARG A 33 5.69 5.04 -7.63
CA ARG A 33 6.97 4.32 -7.76
C ARG A 33 7.15 3.27 -6.67
N ASP A 34 6.90 3.64 -5.40
CA ASP A 34 7.00 2.72 -4.27
C ASP A 34 6.00 1.57 -4.40
N VAL A 35 4.80 1.88 -4.88
CA VAL A 35 3.75 0.89 -5.14
C VAL A 35 4.19 -0.12 -6.20
N VAL A 36 4.72 0.33 -7.34
CA VAL A 36 5.19 -0.59 -8.38
C VAL A 36 6.35 -1.44 -7.88
N ASN A 37 7.30 -0.84 -7.15
CA ASN A 37 8.40 -1.59 -6.54
C ASN A 37 7.89 -2.65 -5.56
N ALA A 38 6.88 -2.32 -4.74
CA ALA A 38 6.26 -3.27 -3.83
C ALA A 38 5.54 -4.41 -4.58
N CYS A 39 4.81 -4.12 -5.66
CA CYS A 39 4.20 -5.14 -6.51
C CYS A 39 5.24 -6.10 -7.11
N LEU A 40 6.36 -5.57 -7.62
CA LEU A 40 7.45 -6.35 -8.19
C LEU A 40 8.09 -7.26 -7.14
N ARG A 41 8.48 -6.69 -5.99
CA ARG A 41 9.08 -7.45 -4.90
C ARG A 41 8.15 -8.51 -4.34
N PHE A 42 6.86 -8.20 -4.18
CA PHE A 42 5.87 -9.16 -3.71
C PHE A 42 5.69 -10.34 -4.67
N ALA A 43 5.78 -10.09 -5.99
CA ALA A 43 5.77 -11.16 -6.99
C ALA A 43 6.99 -12.07 -6.85
N ASP A 44 8.17 -11.53 -6.55
CA ASP A 44 9.38 -12.33 -6.33
C ASP A 44 9.34 -13.09 -4.99
N ASP A 45 9.03 -12.38 -3.90
CA ASP A 45 9.08 -12.88 -2.52
C ASP A 45 7.96 -13.88 -2.22
N HIS A 46 6.76 -13.68 -2.80
CA HIS A 46 5.57 -14.48 -2.49
C HIS A 46 4.94 -15.18 -3.70
N ARG A 47 5.52 -15.04 -4.90
CA ARG A 47 5.03 -15.70 -6.14
C ARG A 47 3.57 -15.35 -6.46
N TYR A 48 3.14 -14.15 -6.07
CA TYR A 48 1.79 -13.66 -6.25
C TYR A 48 1.83 -12.25 -6.82
N ILE A 49 1.06 -11.99 -7.88
CA ILE A 49 1.04 -10.70 -8.58
C ILE A 49 -0.22 -9.93 -8.18
N VAL A 50 -0.06 -8.64 -7.86
CA VAL A 50 -1.18 -7.74 -7.52
C VAL A 50 -1.14 -6.46 -8.34
N GLU A 51 -2.32 -5.88 -8.63
CA GLU A 51 -2.40 -4.55 -9.22
C GLU A 51 -2.02 -3.43 -8.23
N PRO A 52 -1.67 -2.23 -8.72
CA PRO A 52 -1.15 -1.13 -7.90
C PRO A 52 -2.06 -0.69 -6.74
N ALA A 53 -3.38 -0.80 -6.88
CA ALA A 53 -4.30 -0.43 -5.80
C ALA A 53 -4.13 -1.33 -4.56
N CYS A 54 -3.97 -2.64 -4.76
CA CYS A 54 -3.63 -3.56 -3.68
C CYS A 54 -2.16 -3.34 -3.24
N GLY A 55 -1.27 -3.10 -4.19
CA GLY A 55 0.14 -2.78 -3.96
C GLY A 55 0.38 -1.57 -3.04
N ALA A 56 -0.54 -0.61 -2.97
CA ALA A 56 -0.47 0.52 -2.05
C ALA A 56 -0.35 0.10 -0.59
N THR A 57 -1.02 -0.99 -0.19
CA THR A 57 -0.91 -1.53 1.17
C THR A 57 0.46 -2.19 1.38
N LEU A 58 0.98 -2.89 0.36
CA LEU A 58 2.30 -3.54 0.41
C LEU A 58 3.44 -2.51 0.46
N ALA A 59 3.28 -1.38 -0.21
CA ALA A 59 4.26 -0.29 -0.17
C ALA A 59 4.52 0.17 1.25
N ALA A 60 3.51 0.23 2.12
CA ALA A 60 3.72 0.60 3.53
C ALA A 60 4.74 -0.30 4.26
N ILE A 61 4.88 -1.56 3.83
CA ILE A 61 5.87 -2.51 4.34
C ILE A 61 7.21 -2.36 3.61
N TYR A 62 7.18 -2.28 2.27
CA TYR A 62 8.40 -2.30 1.45
C TYR A 62 9.12 -0.96 1.33
N SER A 63 8.46 0.17 1.62
CA SER A 63 8.99 1.54 1.44
C SER A 63 9.20 2.30 2.75
N GLY A 64 9.28 1.61 3.88
CA GLY A 64 9.68 2.21 5.16
C GLY A 64 8.63 3.05 5.88
N THR A 65 7.37 3.03 5.45
CA THR A 65 6.27 3.77 6.12
C THR A 65 6.11 3.36 7.58
N ILE A 66 6.22 2.06 7.90
CA ILE A 66 6.20 1.59 9.29
C ILE A 66 7.32 2.22 10.11
N SER A 67 8.56 2.20 9.62
CA SER A 67 9.71 2.80 10.31
C SER A 67 9.52 4.31 10.50
N ALA A 68 8.98 5.01 9.50
CA ALA A 68 8.68 6.43 9.60
C ALA A 68 7.62 6.73 10.67
N LEU A 69 6.57 5.91 10.75
CA LEU A 69 5.53 6.01 11.77
C LEU A 69 6.07 5.71 13.19
N GLN A 70 6.99 4.74 13.32
CA GLN A 70 7.67 4.46 14.58
C GLN A 70 8.56 5.63 15.01
N ALA A 71 9.31 6.23 14.09
CA ALA A 71 10.15 7.40 14.36
C ALA A 71 9.33 8.63 14.81
N LYS A 72 8.11 8.78 14.29
CA LYS A 72 7.15 9.82 14.71
C LYS A 72 6.44 9.50 16.04
N GLY A 73 6.71 8.35 16.66
CA GLY A 73 6.01 7.89 17.87
C GLY A 73 4.55 7.49 17.63
N GLN A 74 4.14 7.35 16.36
CA GLN A 74 2.77 6.97 15.99
C GLN A 74 2.58 5.45 16.02
N LEU A 75 3.66 4.66 15.95
CA LEU A 75 3.64 3.21 16.18
C LEU A 75 4.64 2.81 17.28
N PRO A 76 4.41 1.67 17.98
CA PRO A 76 5.38 1.13 18.93
C PRO A 76 6.74 0.91 18.28
N ALA A 77 7.83 1.18 19.01
CA ALA A 77 9.20 1.04 18.51
C ALA A 77 9.53 -0.38 18.01
N SER A 78 8.84 -1.40 18.54
CA SER A 78 8.90 -2.77 18.06
C SER A 78 7.49 -3.31 17.81
N LEU A 79 7.30 -3.94 16.65
CA LEU A 79 6.09 -4.69 16.32
C LEU A 79 6.44 -6.17 16.28
N SER A 80 5.66 -7.01 16.98
CA SER A 80 5.88 -8.47 16.98
C SER A 80 5.41 -9.11 15.67
N SER A 81 4.28 -8.64 15.13
CA SER A 81 3.68 -9.14 13.91
C SER A 81 2.84 -8.06 13.25
N VAL A 82 2.80 -8.05 11.91
CA VAL A 82 1.95 -7.16 11.12
C VAL A 82 1.07 -7.99 10.20
N LEU A 83 -0.23 -7.72 10.21
CA LEU A 83 -1.19 -8.30 9.28
C LEU A 83 -1.38 -7.34 8.10
N VAL A 84 -1.25 -7.85 6.88
CA VAL A 84 -1.48 -7.10 5.66
C VAL A 84 -2.63 -7.74 4.89
N ILE A 85 -3.62 -6.92 4.50
CA ILE A 85 -4.75 -7.38 3.68
C ILE A 85 -4.37 -7.26 2.21
N VAL A 86 -4.27 -8.41 1.53
CA VAL A 86 -3.99 -8.50 0.10
C VAL A 86 -5.29 -8.88 -0.61
N CYS A 87 -6.02 -7.88 -1.12
CA CYS A 87 -7.36 -8.06 -1.68
C CYS A 87 -7.39 -8.16 -3.22
N GLY A 88 -6.28 -7.88 -3.88
CA GLY A 88 -6.19 -7.75 -5.32
C GLY A 88 -5.53 -8.94 -6.03
N GLY A 89 -5.17 -8.71 -7.27
CA GLY A 89 -4.52 -9.66 -8.18
C GLY A 89 -5.42 -10.13 -9.32
N ALA A 90 -6.70 -9.78 -9.30
CA ALA A 90 -7.66 -10.29 -10.28
C ALA A 90 -7.54 -9.65 -11.68
N ILE A 91 -7.03 -8.42 -11.76
CA ILE A 91 -7.02 -7.62 -12.99
C ILE A 91 -5.61 -7.22 -13.45
N VAL A 92 -4.59 -7.93 -12.97
CA VAL A 92 -3.19 -7.70 -13.31
C VAL A 92 -2.66 -8.83 -14.19
N THR A 93 -1.76 -8.48 -15.11
CA THR A 93 -1.00 -9.45 -15.88
C THR A 93 0.50 -9.17 -15.72
N LEU A 94 1.33 -10.16 -16.07
CA LEU A 94 2.78 -9.97 -16.07
C LEU A 94 3.21 -8.83 -17.02
N ASP A 95 2.59 -8.73 -18.19
CA ASP A 95 2.86 -7.66 -19.16
C ASP A 95 2.57 -6.26 -18.57
N MET A 96 1.45 -6.10 -17.85
CA MET A 96 1.16 -4.84 -17.16
C MET A 96 2.23 -4.50 -16.12
N LEU A 97 2.68 -5.50 -15.36
CA LEU A 97 3.71 -5.30 -14.34
C LEU A 97 5.06 -4.89 -14.96
N GLN A 98 5.45 -5.50 -16.09
CA GLN A 98 6.66 -5.10 -16.83
C GLN A 98 6.54 -3.67 -17.38
N LYS A 99 5.38 -3.29 -17.92
CA LYS A 99 5.14 -1.92 -18.39
C LYS A 99 5.26 -0.89 -17.27
N TRP A 100 4.74 -1.19 -16.08
CA TRP A 100 4.92 -0.30 -14.93
C TRP A 100 6.37 -0.24 -14.47
N LYS A 101 7.09 -1.36 -14.48
CA LYS A 101 8.52 -1.39 -14.17
C LYS A 101 9.31 -0.40 -15.05
N GLU A 102 9.10 -0.47 -16.37
CA GLU A 102 9.73 0.45 -17.32
C GLU A 102 9.29 1.90 -17.10
N GLN A 103 7.98 2.14 -16.98
CA GLN A 103 7.41 3.48 -16.78
C GLN A 103 8.00 4.20 -15.56
N PHE A 104 8.27 3.46 -14.48
CA PHE A 104 8.82 4.01 -13.24
C PHE A 104 10.33 3.81 -13.09
N SER A 105 11.03 3.31 -14.12
CA SER A 105 12.49 3.07 -14.09
C SER A 105 12.92 2.25 -12.87
N LEU A 106 12.32 1.06 -12.75
CA LEU A 106 12.58 0.03 -11.73
C LEU A 106 13.17 -1.25 -12.35
#